data_AF-A0A528FS93-F1
#
_entry.id   AF-A0A528FS93-F1
#
_cell.length_a   1.000
_cell.length_b   1.000
_cell.length_c   1.000
_cell.angle_alpha   90.00
_cell.angle_beta   90.00
_cell.angle_gamma   90.00
#
_symmetry.space_group_name_H-M   'P 1'
#
loop_
_entity.id
_entity.type
_entity.pdbx_description
1 polymer ?
#
loop_
_entity_poly.entity_id
_entity_poly.type
_entity_poly.pdbx_seq_one_letter_code
_entity_poly.pdbx_strand_id
1 'polypeptide(L)'
;HPHSGVATVTVITEGHARYDDPAIGAGEIAYGGVEWMRAGGGAWHGKEMTAGDVSRLQGFQLWLALPPELENGPAESRYIEAGDMPYA
;
A
#
# COMPACT_ATOMS: atom_id res chain seq x y z
N HIS A 1 3.63 11.48 -4.77
CA HIS A 1 3.52 12.70 -3.94
C HIS A 1 4.07 12.40 -2.55
N PRO A 2 4.46 13.40 -1.75
CA PRO A 2 5.02 13.16 -0.42
C PRO A 2 3.93 12.98 0.65
N HIS A 3 4.26 12.21 1.69
CA HIS A 3 3.54 12.16 2.97
C HIS A 3 4.50 12.14 4.16
N SER A 4 4.03 12.58 5.32
CA SER A 4 4.68 12.43 6.63
C SER A 4 3.63 12.31 7.74
N GLY A 5 4.00 11.70 8.87
CA GLY A 5 3.17 11.61 10.08
C GLY A 5 1.96 10.67 10.01
N VAL A 6 1.75 9.98 8.88
CA VAL A 6 0.61 9.07 8.65
C VAL A 6 1.06 7.72 8.12
N ALA A 7 0.17 6.73 8.23
CA ALA A 7 0.23 5.52 7.42
C ALA A 7 -0.93 5.48 6.43
N THR A 8 -0.74 4.84 5.28
CA THR A 8 -1.79 4.54 4.31
C THR A 8 -2.04 3.04 4.25
N VAL A 9 -3.30 2.67 4.09
CA VAL A 9 -3.73 1.31 3.76
C VAL A 9 -4.46 1.37 2.44
N THR A 10 -3.90 0.75 1.41
CA THR A 10 -4.52 0.72 0.07
C THR A 10 -5.09 -0.67 -0.18
N VAL A 11 -6.40 -0.74 -0.43
CA VAL A 11 -7.12 -1.99 -0.74
C VAL A 11 -7.67 -1.90 -2.15
N ILE A 12 -7.39 -2.93 -2.95
CA ILE A 12 -7.93 -3.06 -4.31
C ILE A 12 -9.11 -4.02 -4.26
N THR A 13 -10.26 -3.54 -4.76
CA THR A 13 -11.50 -4.32 -4.85
C THR A 13 -11.82 -4.78 -6.27
N GLU A 14 -11.21 -4.17 -7.29
CA GLU A 14 -11.30 -4.57 -8.70
C GLU A 14 -10.03 -4.08 -9.42
N GLY A 15 -9.41 -4.92 -10.26
CA GLY A 15 -8.12 -4.62 -10.90
C GLY A 15 -6.92 -4.92 -10.03
N HIS A 16 -5.78 -4.30 -10.32
CA HIS A 16 -4.54 -4.57 -9.62
C HIS A 16 -3.59 -3.36 -9.54
N ALA A 17 -2.71 -3.40 -8.54
CA ALA A 17 -1.63 -2.44 -8.39
C ALA A 17 -0.29 -3.16 -8.39
N ARG A 18 0.63 -2.71 -9.27
CA ARG A 18 1.99 -3.23 -9.27
C ARG A 18 2.83 -2.48 -8.26
N TYR A 19 3.73 -3.20 -7.62
CA TYR A 19 4.79 -2.60 -6.83
C TYR A 19 6.14 -3.14 -7.30
N ASP A 20 7.14 -2.27 -7.24
CA ASP A 20 8.54 -2.61 -7.46
C ASP A 20 9.33 -1.87 -6.39
N ASP A 21 9.62 -2.56 -5.30
CA ASP A 21 10.27 -2.03 -4.12
C ASP A 21 11.68 -2.64 -4.00
N PRO A 22 12.76 -1.86 -4.01
CA PRO A 22 14.12 -2.38 -3.93
C PRO A 22 14.41 -3.23 -2.68
N ALA A 23 13.68 -3.02 -1.58
CA ALA A 23 13.88 -3.72 -0.32
C ALA A 23 13.01 -4.99 -0.19
N ILE A 24 11.89 -5.06 -0.91
CA ILE A 24 10.85 -6.10 -0.72
C ILE A 24 10.68 -6.95 -1.98
N GLY A 25 11.09 -6.44 -3.14
CA GLY A 25 10.92 -7.04 -4.45
C GLY A 25 9.76 -6.42 -5.22
N ALA A 26 9.40 -7.06 -6.32
CA ALA A 26 8.30 -6.66 -7.18
C ALA A 26 7.17 -7.69 -7.15
N GLY A 27 5.93 -7.22 -7.34
CA GLY A 27 4.74 -8.06 -7.30
C GLY A 27 3.48 -7.28 -7.63
N GLU A 28 2.33 -7.88 -7.32
CA GLU A 28 1.02 -7.33 -7.65
C GLU A 28 0.02 -7.50 -6.51
N ILE A 29 -0.67 -6.41 -6.16
CA ILE A 29 -1.80 -6.44 -5.23
C ILE A 29 -3.09 -6.46 -6.04
N ALA A 30 -3.76 -7.61 -6.00
CA ALA A 30 -5.08 -7.83 -6.56
C ALA A 30 -6.16 -7.89 -5.45
N TYR A 31 -7.40 -8.25 -5.82
CA TYR A 31 -8.50 -8.42 -4.87
C TYR A 31 -8.12 -9.32 -3.69
N GLY A 32 -8.34 -8.82 -2.47
CA GLY A 32 -7.98 -9.50 -1.23
C GLY A 32 -6.57 -9.21 -0.73
N GLY A 33 -5.72 -8.55 -1.51
CA GLY A 33 -4.42 -8.05 -1.04
C GLY A 33 -4.49 -6.63 -0.49
N VAL A 34 -3.46 -6.24 0.27
CA VAL A 34 -3.35 -4.91 0.89
C VAL A 34 -1.91 -4.39 0.79
N GLU A 35 -1.79 -3.10 0.51
CA GLU A 35 -0.57 -2.34 0.77
C GLU A 35 -0.71 -1.59 2.09
N TRP A 36 0.30 -1.70 2.94
CA TRP A 36 0.52 -0.84 4.08
C TRP A 36 1.76 0.03 3.82
N MET A 37 1.65 1.34 3.94
CA MET A 37 2.80 2.23 3.91
C MET A 37 2.77 3.17 5.12
N ARG A 38 3.71 3.00 6.04
CA ARG A 38 4.01 3.98 7.08
C ARG A 38 4.93 5.06 6.49
N ALA A 39 4.45 6.30 6.39
CA ALA A 39 5.28 7.41 5.90
C ALA A 39 6.30 7.87 6.95
N GLY A 40 5.92 7.86 8.23
CA GLY A 40 6.78 8.32 9.33
C GLY A 40 7.32 9.73 9.07
N GLY A 41 8.62 9.94 9.28
CA GLY A 41 9.30 11.21 9.06
C GLY A 41 9.29 11.70 7.60
N GLY A 42 8.90 10.86 6.64
CA GLY A 42 8.69 11.27 5.26
C GLY A 42 8.87 10.13 4.26
N ALA A 43 7.93 10.02 3.32
CA ALA A 43 8.02 9.11 2.18
C ALA A 43 7.65 9.83 0.88
N TRP A 44 8.46 9.64 -0.16
CA TRP A 44 8.10 9.98 -1.53
C TRP A 44 7.71 8.72 -2.25
N HIS A 45 6.49 8.67 -2.78
CA HIS A 45 5.99 7.51 -3.50
C HIS A 45 5.19 7.89 -4.74
N GLY A 46 5.13 6.97 -5.68
CA GLY A 46 4.20 6.98 -6.80
C GLY A 46 3.66 5.57 -6.93
N LYS A 47 2.34 5.42 -7.01
CA LYS A 47 1.71 4.12 -7.16
C LYS A 47 1.21 3.97 -8.58
N GLU A 48 1.73 2.97 -9.28
CA GLU A 48 1.20 2.60 -10.60
C GLU A 48 0.09 1.57 -10.41
N MET A 49 -1.12 1.97 -10.81
CA MET A 49 -2.30 1.11 -10.74
C MET A 49 -2.81 0.89 -12.15
N THR A 50 -3.18 -0.34 -12.47
CA THR A 50 -3.69 -0.70 -13.79
C THR A 50 -4.95 -1.54 -13.64
N ALA A 51 -5.90 -1.31 -14.54
CA ALA A 51 -7.09 -2.15 -14.60
C ALA A 51 -6.72 -3.56 -15.15
N GLY A 52 -5.65 -3.68 -15.92
CA GLY A 52 -5.28 -4.93 -16.60
C GLY A 52 -6.44 -5.52 -17.40
N ASP A 53 -6.91 -6.70 -17.00
CA ASP A 53 -7.98 -7.43 -17.68
C ASP A 53 -9.41 -7.01 -17.26
N VAL A 54 -9.56 -6.14 -16.27
CA VAL A 54 -10.88 -5.64 -15.85
C VAL A 54 -11.20 -4.28 -16.50
N SER A 55 -12.48 -3.95 -16.57
CA SER A 55 -12.97 -2.71 -17.18
C SER A 55 -12.71 -1.46 -16.34
N ARG A 56 -12.49 -1.64 -15.04
CA ARG A 56 -12.33 -0.56 -14.07
C ARG A 56 -11.41 -0.98 -12.94
N LEU A 57 -10.54 -0.06 -12.54
CA LEU A 57 -9.85 -0.14 -11.26
C LEU A 57 -10.78 0.42 -10.17
N GLN A 58 -11.01 -0.36 -9.11
CA GLN A 58 -11.76 0.06 -7.94
C GLN A 58 -11.00 -0.31 -6.67
N GLY A 59 -10.95 0.63 -5.72
CA GLY A 59 -10.36 0.40 -4.41
C GLY A 59 -10.62 1.60 -3.51
N PHE A 60 -10.02 1.56 -2.33
CA PHE A 60 -10.04 2.68 -1.40
C PHE A 60 -8.69 2.78 -0.68
N GLN A 61 -8.41 3.97 -0.17
CA GLN A 61 -7.25 4.22 0.65
C GLN A 61 -7.69 4.80 1.98
N LEU A 62 -7.23 4.19 3.07
CA LEU A 62 -7.43 4.69 4.43
C LEU A 62 -6.15 5.37 4.89
N TRP A 63 -6.30 6.52 5.54
CA TRP A 63 -5.18 7.24 6.15
C TRP A 63 -5.32 7.12 7.66
N LEU A 64 -4.25 6.65 8.29
CA LEU A 64 -4.19 6.39 9.72
C LEU A 64 -3.20 7.39 10.33
N ALA A 65 -3.66 8.12 11.35
CA ALA A 65 -2.76 8.92 12.17
C ALA A 65 -1.79 7.99 12.91
N LEU A 66 -0.49 8.31 12.85
CA LEU A 66 0.50 7.59 13.63
C LEU A 66 0.55 8.13 15.06
N PRO A 67 0.82 7.26 16.06
CA PRO A 67 1.12 7.74 17.39
C PRO A 67 2.46 8.52 17.40
N PRO A 68 2.69 9.41 18.38
CA PRO A 68 3.87 10.28 18.40
C PRO A 68 5.21 9.55 18.29
N GLU A 69 5.30 8.33 18.81
CA GLU A 69 6.51 7.51 18.79
C GLU A 69 6.85 7.00 17.38
N LEU A 70 5.88 6.99 16.46
CA LEU A 70 6.03 6.51 15.09
C LEU A 70 5.95 7.64 14.05
N GLU A 71 5.41 8.80 14.43
CA GLU A 71 5.15 9.93 13.52
C GLU A 71 6.41 10.41 12.79
N ASN A 72 7.56 10.40 13.46
CA ASN A 72 8.87 10.77 12.89
C ASN A 72 9.79 9.57 12.65
N GLY A 73 9.26 8.35 12.73
CA GLY A 73 10.02 7.11 12.54
C GLY A 73 10.41 6.88 11.06
N PRO A 74 11.17 5.82 10.77
CA PRO A 74 11.52 5.48 9.39
C PRO A 74 10.27 5.11 8.59
N ALA A 75 10.28 5.44 7.29
CA ALA A 75 9.28 4.97 6.36
C ALA A 75 9.37 3.44 6.19
N GLU A 76 8.24 2.79 6.01
CA GLU A 76 8.16 1.34 5.83
C GLU A 76 6.96 0.98 4.97
N SER A 77 7.20 0.17 3.94
CA SER A 77 6.16 -0.41 3.10
C SER A 77 6.02 -1.90 3.38
N ARG A 78 4.81 -2.42 3.25
CA ARG A 78 4.52 -3.85 3.23
C ARG A 78 3.44 -4.12 2.20
N TYR A 79 3.61 -5.18 1.45
CA TYR A 79 2.66 -5.68 0.49
C TYR A 79 2.24 -7.07 0.96
N ILE A 80 0.95 -7.26 1.19
CA ILE A 80 0.38 -8.52 1.62
C ILE A 80 -0.53 -8.98 0.49
N GLU A 81 -0.08 -9.99 -0.25
CA GLU A 81 -0.86 -10.54 -1.35
C GLU A 81 -2.06 -11.34 -0.83
N ALA A 82 -3.08 -11.51 -1.66
CA ALA A 82 -4.32 -12.19 -1.27
C ALA A 82 -4.09 -13.63 -0.77
N GLY A 83 -3.07 -14.31 -1.30
CA GLY A 83 -2.68 -15.66 -0.88
C GLY A 83 -2.09 -15.71 0.53
N ASP A 84 -1.48 -14.63 1.00
CA ASP A 84 -0.83 -14.53 2.30
C ASP A 84 -1.77 -13.99 3.39
N MET A 85 -2.98 -13.57 3.03
CA MET A 85 -3.95 -13.09 4.00
C MET A 85 -4.44 -14.22 4.90
N PRO A 86 -4.38 -14.06 6.23
CA PRO A 86 -4.90 -15.06 7.15
C PRO A 86 -6.43 -15.14 7.06
N TYR A 87 -6.94 -16.37 7.00
CA TYR A 87 -8.38 -16.65 7.11
C TYR A 87 -8.71 -16.98 8.57
N ALA A 88 -9.84 -16.47 9.05
CA ALA A 88 -10.41 -16.80 10.37
C ALA A 88 -11.30 -18.04 10.29
#